data_AF-A0A124IQ60-F1
#
_entry.id   AF-A0A124IQ60-F1
#
_cell.length_a   1.000
_cell.length_b   1.000
_cell.length_c   1.000
_cell.angle_alpha   90.00
_cell.angle_beta   90.00
_cell.angle_gamma   90.00
#
_symmetry.space_group_name_H-M   'P 1'
#
loop_
_entity.id
_entity.type
_entity.pdbx_description
1 polymer ?
#
loop_
_entity_poly.entity_id
_entity_poly.type
_entity_poly.pdbx_seq_one_letter_code
_entity_poly.pdbx_strand_id
1 'polypeptide(L)'
;MIQSCTDWAELSPGQFYSFLSLEREMTNIEKRLQSSLWNDLKAENAPLRALVNGKLISVPEDFYDHIIIKNIPDREFVMAQLIGTILGKYHLGVGDGWYALRIKKMIVDNKLEIVADKDTSHPYGKILRKVEL
;
A
#
# COMPACT_ATOMS: atom_id res chain seq x y z
N MET A 1 -27.17 -5.41 -0.20
CA MET A 1 -25.74 -5.63 -0.51
C MET A 1 -24.95 -4.97 0.60
N ILE A 2 -24.15 -5.71 1.37
CA ILE A 2 -23.33 -5.14 2.45
C ILE A 2 -22.11 -4.52 1.78
N GLN A 3 -21.92 -3.21 1.91
CA GLN A 3 -20.73 -2.52 1.43
C GLN A 3 -19.72 -2.50 2.58
N SER A 4 -18.62 -3.22 2.44
CA SER A 4 -17.49 -3.16 3.37
C SER A 4 -16.44 -2.22 2.80
N CYS A 5 -16.12 -1.15 3.54
CA CYS A 5 -15.02 -0.24 3.19
C CYS A 5 -13.87 -0.50 4.15
N THR A 6 -12.65 -0.62 3.62
CA THR A 6 -11.45 -0.86 4.44
C THR A 6 -10.85 0.42 5.00
N ASP A 7 -11.07 1.55 4.35
CA ASP A 7 -10.71 2.88 4.85
C ASP A 7 -11.64 3.99 4.30
N TRP A 8 -11.38 5.23 4.71
CA TRP A 8 -12.17 6.40 4.30
C TRP A 8 -11.91 6.87 2.87
N ALA A 9 -10.83 6.44 2.22
CA ALA A 9 -10.52 6.78 0.83
C ALA A 9 -11.38 6.01 -0.17
N GLU A 10 -11.97 4.89 0.26
CA GLU A 10 -12.93 4.10 -0.53
C GLU A 10 -14.36 4.70 -0.54
N LEU A 11 -14.61 5.72 0.28
CA LEU A 11 -15.92 6.39 0.37
C LEU A 11 -15.93 7.68 -0.43
N SER A 12 -16.95 7.87 -1.26
CA SER A 12 -17.19 9.17 -1.88
C SER A 12 -17.58 10.20 -0.79
N PRO A 13 -17.25 11.49 -0.94
CA PRO A 13 -17.60 12.52 0.05
C PRO A 13 -19.10 12.53 0.37
N GLY A 14 -19.94 12.26 -0.63
CA GLY A 14 -21.40 12.17 -0.48
C GLY A 14 -21.88 10.99 0.36
N GLN A 15 -21.03 10.02 0.73
CA GLN A 15 -21.39 8.89 1.59
C GLN A 15 -21.01 9.13 3.06
N PHE A 16 -20.29 10.19 3.40
CA PHE A 16 -19.84 10.41 4.78
C PHE A 16 -21.02 10.56 5.74
N TYR A 17 -22.12 11.19 5.29
CA TYR A 17 -23.29 11.43 6.13
C TYR A 17 -23.94 10.15 6.65
N SER A 18 -23.83 9.02 5.94
CA SER A 18 -24.44 7.76 6.39
C SER A 18 -23.77 7.17 7.63
N PHE A 19 -22.60 7.69 8.02
CA PHE A 19 -21.85 7.25 9.19
C PHE A 19 -21.96 8.21 10.38
N LEU A 20 -22.67 9.34 10.25
CA LEU A 20 -22.81 10.33 11.33
C LEU A 20 -23.47 9.74 12.58
N SER A 21 -24.38 8.78 12.43
CA SER A 21 -25.00 8.10 13.58
C SER A 21 -24.01 7.27 14.42
N LEU A 22 -22.81 6.99 13.90
CA LEU A 22 -21.74 6.28 14.60
C LEU A 22 -20.72 7.24 15.23
N GLU A 23 -20.92 8.55 15.08
CA GLU A 23 -19.99 9.54 15.62
C GLU A 23 -19.97 9.51 17.15
N ARG A 24 -18.80 9.81 17.71
CA ARG A 24 -18.64 10.01 19.14
C ARG A 24 -17.59 11.08 19.40
N GLU A 25 -17.79 11.83 20.47
CA GLU A 25 -16.75 12.74 20.92
C GLU A 25 -15.57 11.94 21.48
N MET A 26 -14.36 12.30 21.07
CA MET A 26 -13.13 11.76 21.64
C MET A 26 -12.83 12.44 22.98
N THR A 27 -12.57 11.64 24.00
CA THR A 27 -12.14 12.13 25.31
C THR A 27 -10.76 12.80 25.24
N ASN A 28 -10.46 13.67 26.19
CA ASN A 28 -9.14 14.30 26.28
C ASN A 28 -8.02 13.28 26.53
N ILE A 29 -8.33 12.17 27.20
CA ILE A 29 -7.37 11.08 27.45
C ILE A 29 -7.03 10.39 26.12
N GLU A 30 -8.03 10.02 25.32
CA GLU A 30 -7.81 9.41 24.00
C GLU A 30 -6.99 10.34 23.09
N LYS A 31 -7.32 11.63 23.03
CA LYS A 31 -6.57 12.62 22.25
C LYS A 31 -5.09 12.65 22.65
N ARG A 32 -4.80 12.66 23.97
CA ARG A 32 -3.42 12.65 24.48
C ARG A 32 -2.69 11.34 24.15
N LEU A 33 -3.34 10.20 24.30
CA LEU A 33 -2.77 8.89 23.96
C LEU A 33 -2.41 8.81 22.48
N GLN A 34 -3.32 9.21 21.59
CA GLN A 34 -3.06 9.22 20.14
C GLN A 34 -1.96 10.22 19.77
N SER A 35 -1.93 11.39 20.41
CA SER A 35 -0.86 12.38 20.20
C SER A 35 0.51 11.85 20.65
N SER A 36 0.58 11.14 21.78
CA SER A 36 1.83 10.51 22.24
C SER A 36 2.29 9.45 21.27
N LEU A 37 1.41 8.52 20.87
CA LEU A 37 1.72 7.49 19.88
C LEU A 37 2.25 8.09 18.58
N TRP A 38 1.62 9.17 18.10
CA TRP A 38 2.07 9.86 16.91
C TRP A 38 3.45 10.51 17.07
N ASN A 39 3.75 11.06 18.25
CA ASN A 39 5.07 11.62 18.53
C ASN A 39 6.15 10.54 18.56
N ASP A 40 5.87 9.39 19.17
CA ASP A 40 6.78 8.24 19.19
C ASP A 40 7.06 7.75 17.77
N LEU A 41 6.00 7.54 16.98
CA LEU A 41 6.12 7.16 15.57
C LEU A 41 6.93 8.19 14.78
N LYS A 42 6.69 9.49 14.94
CA LYS A 42 7.51 10.51 14.25
C LYS A 42 8.98 10.46 14.68
N ALA A 43 9.26 10.24 15.96
CA ALA A 43 10.62 10.15 16.47
C ALA A 43 11.37 8.93 15.90
N GLU A 44 10.68 7.80 15.70
CA GLU A 44 11.22 6.61 15.03
C GLU A 44 11.58 6.87 13.56
N ASN A 45 10.85 7.77 12.88
CA ASN A 45 11.09 8.21 11.51
C ASN A 45 11.29 7.08 10.47
N ALA A 46 10.71 5.89 10.69
CA ALA A 46 10.82 4.80 9.73
C ALA A 46 10.05 5.11 8.43
N PRO A 47 10.46 4.56 7.27
CA PRO A 47 9.95 4.95 5.96
C PRO A 47 8.52 4.49 5.69
N LEU A 48 8.04 3.46 6.41
CA LEU A 48 6.70 2.92 6.25
C LEU A 48 6.01 2.75 7.60
N ARG A 49 4.68 2.90 7.61
CA ARG A 49 3.82 2.61 8.76
C ARG A 49 2.83 1.52 8.34
N ALA A 50 2.68 0.51 9.18
CA ALA A 50 1.78 -0.61 8.94
C ALA A 50 0.73 -0.67 10.06
N LEU A 51 -0.53 -0.96 9.69
CA LEU A 51 -1.59 -1.26 10.65
C LEU A 51 -1.60 -2.78 10.90
N VAL A 52 -1.00 -3.21 12.01
CA VAL A 52 -0.90 -4.63 12.38
C VAL A 52 -1.73 -4.86 13.63
N ASN A 53 -2.72 -5.75 13.55
CA ASN A 53 -3.65 -6.05 14.65
C ASN A 53 -4.29 -4.79 15.28
N GLY A 54 -4.65 -3.82 14.44
CA GLY A 54 -5.25 -2.55 14.88
C GLY A 54 -4.26 -1.54 15.48
N LYS A 55 -2.95 -1.83 15.50
CA LYS A 55 -1.91 -0.91 15.97
C LYS A 55 -1.06 -0.40 14.81
N LEU A 56 -0.90 0.91 14.74
CA LEU A 56 0.02 1.54 13.80
C LEU A 56 1.46 1.37 14.32
N ILE A 57 2.32 0.74 13.52
CA ILE A 57 3.72 0.49 13.86
C ILE A 57 4.66 0.95 12.75
N SER A 58 5.88 1.33 13.14
CA SER A 58 6.97 1.58 12.20
C SER A 58 7.53 0.28 11.65
N VAL A 59 7.71 0.22 10.34
CA VAL A 59 8.30 -0.94 9.66
C VAL A 59 9.31 -0.49 8.61
N PRO A 60 10.26 -1.36 8.22
CA PRO A 60 11.11 -1.12 7.05
C PRO A 60 10.30 -0.94 5.76
N GLU A 61 10.89 -0.29 4.77
CA GLU A 61 10.22 -0.02 3.49
C GLU A 61 9.88 -1.30 2.71
N ASP A 62 10.61 -2.40 2.94
CA ASP A 62 10.46 -3.70 2.29
C ASP A 62 9.50 -4.65 3.01
N PHE A 63 8.81 -4.19 4.07
CA PHE A 63 7.99 -5.04 4.95
C PHE A 63 6.99 -5.93 4.19
N TYR A 64 6.37 -5.40 3.12
CA TYR A 64 5.42 -6.16 2.28
C TYR A 64 6.02 -6.69 0.96
N ASP A 65 7.33 -6.61 0.73
CA ASP A 65 7.95 -7.08 -0.51
C ASP A 65 7.67 -8.56 -0.77
N HIS A 66 7.59 -9.37 0.28
CA HIS A 66 7.24 -10.79 0.20
C HIS A 66 5.87 -11.02 -0.49
N ILE A 67 4.92 -10.10 -0.33
CA ILE A 67 3.63 -10.14 -1.02
C ILE A 67 3.83 -9.82 -2.50
N ILE A 68 4.63 -8.82 -2.84
CA ILE A 68 4.93 -8.50 -4.24
C ILE A 68 5.53 -9.74 -4.91
N ILE A 69 6.62 -10.27 -4.35
CA ILE A 69 7.36 -11.44 -4.87
C ILE A 69 6.43 -12.63 -5.11
N LYS A 70 5.57 -12.95 -4.13
CA LYS A 70 4.61 -14.06 -4.22
C LYS A 70 3.64 -13.94 -5.40
N ASN A 71 3.34 -12.73 -5.87
CA ASN A 71 2.39 -12.51 -6.96
C ASN A 71 3.06 -12.19 -8.30
N ILE A 72 4.40 -12.19 -8.38
CA ILE A 72 5.12 -11.99 -9.65
C ILE A 72 4.90 -13.23 -10.54
N PRO A 73 4.35 -13.08 -11.77
CA PRO A 73 4.20 -14.17 -12.72
C PRO A 73 5.54 -14.70 -13.23
N ASP A 74 5.61 -15.99 -13.59
CA ASP A 74 6.83 -16.59 -14.18
C ASP A 74 7.05 -16.16 -15.64
N ARG A 75 5.99 -15.72 -16.32
CA ARG A 75 6.04 -15.14 -17.67
C ARG A 75 6.19 -13.63 -17.62
N GLU A 76 6.51 -13.01 -18.75
CA GLU A 76 6.48 -11.56 -18.91
C GLU A 76 5.12 -10.97 -18.51
N PHE A 77 5.15 -9.82 -17.83
CA PHE A 77 3.95 -9.19 -17.29
C PHE A 77 4.04 -7.67 -17.33
N VAL A 78 2.89 -7.00 -17.43
CA VAL A 78 2.82 -5.54 -17.33
C VAL A 78 2.83 -5.14 -15.86
N MET A 79 3.68 -4.19 -15.48
CA MET A 79 3.80 -3.69 -14.11
C MET A 79 2.46 -3.23 -13.52
N ALA A 80 1.66 -2.48 -14.30
CA ALA A 80 0.31 -2.07 -13.91
C ALA A 80 -0.62 -3.25 -13.56
N GLN A 81 -0.51 -4.37 -14.29
CA GLN A 81 -1.33 -5.55 -14.06
C GLN A 81 -0.94 -6.26 -12.75
N LEU A 82 0.35 -6.34 -12.44
CA LEU A 82 0.82 -6.86 -11.15
C LEU A 82 0.30 -6.02 -9.99
N ILE A 83 0.45 -4.68 -10.08
CA ILE A 83 -0.02 -3.75 -9.04
C ILE A 83 -1.54 -3.90 -8.84
N GLY A 84 -2.33 -3.87 -9.92
CA GLY A 84 -3.78 -4.04 -9.84
C GLY A 84 -4.20 -5.40 -9.27
N THR A 85 -3.46 -6.47 -9.59
CA THR A 85 -3.71 -7.80 -9.04
C THR A 85 -3.48 -7.83 -7.53
N ILE A 86 -2.42 -7.19 -7.04
CA ILE A 86 -2.11 -7.15 -5.61
C ILE A 86 -3.14 -6.27 -4.87
N LEU A 87 -3.45 -5.07 -5.40
CA LEU A 87 -4.46 -4.18 -4.81
C LEU A 87 -5.84 -4.84 -4.69
N GLY A 88 -6.26 -5.58 -5.71
CA GLY A 88 -7.55 -6.28 -5.67
C GLY A 88 -7.58 -7.50 -4.74
N LYS A 89 -6.43 -8.00 -4.29
CA LYS A 89 -6.31 -9.23 -3.49
C LYS A 89 -5.94 -8.96 -2.03
N TYR A 90 -5.18 -7.92 -1.74
CA TYR A 90 -4.64 -7.63 -0.42
C TYR A 90 -4.97 -6.21 0.02
N HIS A 91 -5.62 -6.08 1.18
CA HIS A 91 -5.97 -4.79 1.78
C HIS A 91 -4.86 -4.33 2.75
N LEU A 92 -3.69 -3.95 2.20
CA LEU A 92 -2.51 -3.59 3.00
C LEU A 92 -2.48 -2.13 3.47
N GLY A 93 -3.43 -1.30 3.02
CA GLY A 93 -3.45 0.13 3.33
C GLY A 93 -2.34 0.95 2.66
N VAL A 94 -1.76 0.44 1.57
CA VAL A 94 -0.76 1.13 0.74
C VAL A 94 -1.29 1.33 -0.68
N GLY A 95 -0.95 2.48 -1.28
CA GLY A 95 -1.34 2.81 -2.65
C GLY A 95 -0.48 2.12 -3.72
N ASP A 96 -0.94 2.23 -4.97
CA ASP A 96 -0.22 1.80 -6.18
C ASP A 96 1.20 2.36 -6.26
N GLY A 97 1.40 3.64 -5.90
CA GLY A 97 2.69 4.30 -5.94
C GLY A 97 3.75 3.64 -5.05
N TRP A 98 3.35 3.10 -3.89
CA TRP A 98 4.25 2.35 -3.01
C TRP A 98 4.72 1.06 -3.67
N TYR A 99 3.80 0.26 -4.24
CA TYR A 99 4.18 -0.95 -4.99
C TYR A 99 5.10 -0.61 -6.15
N ALA A 100 4.83 0.48 -6.88
CA ALA A 100 5.65 0.90 -7.98
C ALA A 100 7.08 1.26 -7.56
N LEU A 101 7.24 1.91 -6.41
CA LEU A 101 8.55 2.20 -5.82
C LEU A 101 9.31 0.90 -5.49
N ARG A 102 8.65 -0.07 -4.85
CA ARG A 102 9.26 -1.36 -4.51
C ARG A 102 9.64 -2.19 -5.73
N ILE A 103 8.79 -2.23 -6.76
CA ILE A 103 9.09 -2.92 -8.03
C ILE A 103 10.27 -2.25 -8.74
N LYS A 104 10.36 -0.90 -8.75
CA LYS A 104 11.53 -0.19 -9.28
C LYS A 104 12.79 -0.55 -8.52
N LYS A 105 12.72 -0.70 -7.20
CA LYS A 105 13.86 -1.18 -6.39
C LYS A 105 14.27 -2.60 -6.80
N MET A 106 13.32 -3.51 -7.04
CA MET A 106 13.62 -4.85 -7.55
C MET A 106 14.27 -4.85 -8.93
N ILE A 107 13.96 -3.87 -9.79
CA ILE A 107 14.65 -3.69 -11.08
C ILE A 107 16.10 -3.23 -10.86
N VAL A 108 16.32 -2.24 -9.99
CA VAL A 108 17.66 -1.76 -9.63
C VAL A 108 18.52 -2.88 -9.02
N ASP A 109 17.89 -3.77 -8.25
CA ASP A 109 18.55 -4.93 -7.63
C ASP A 109 18.72 -6.12 -8.58
N ASN A 110 18.42 -5.97 -9.88
CA ASN A 110 18.47 -7.03 -10.89
C ASN A 110 17.61 -8.27 -10.58
N LYS A 111 16.58 -8.14 -9.75
CA LYS A 111 15.59 -9.20 -9.49
C LYS A 111 14.56 -9.27 -10.61
N LEU A 112 14.28 -8.12 -11.20
CA LEU A 112 13.40 -7.94 -12.36
C LEU A 112 14.17 -7.19 -13.46
N GLU A 113 13.85 -7.48 -14.71
CA GLU A 113 14.34 -6.72 -15.85
C GLU A 113 13.19 -6.12 -16.66
N ILE A 114 13.47 -5.02 -17.35
CA ILE A 114 12.54 -4.40 -18.28
C ILE A 114 12.75 -5.01 -19.66
N VAL A 115 11.72 -5.68 -20.18
CA VAL A 115 11.76 -6.30 -21.51
C VAL A 115 11.30 -5.33 -22.59
N ALA A 116 10.28 -4.53 -22.28
CA ALA A 116 9.72 -3.55 -23.20
C ALA A 116 8.92 -2.47 -22.44
N ASP A 117 8.54 -1.41 -23.16
CA ASP A 117 7.60 -0.40 -22.66
C ASP A 117 6.31 -0.46 -23.49
N LYS A 118 5.21 -0.91 -22.87
CA LYS A 118 3.91 -1.05 -23.54
C LYS A 118 3.20 0.29 -23.69
N ASP A 119 3.41 1.19 -22.73
CA ASP A 119 2.79 2.50 -22.68
C ASP A 119 3.74 3.50 -22.01
N THR A 120 4.46 4.24 -22.84
CA THR A 120 5.43 5.25 -22.40
C THR A 120 4.78 6.46 -21.73
N SER A 121 3.46 6.65 -21.89
CA SER A 121 2.71 7.73 -21.25
C SER A 121 2.31 7.40 -19.80
N HIS A 122 2.34 6.12 -19.42
CA HIS A 122 1.91 5.66 -18.12
C HIS A 122 3.10 5.17 -17.26
N PRO A 123 3.23 5.60 -15.99
CA PRO A 123 4.39 5.26 -15.14
C PRO A 123 4.56 3.76 -14.88
N TYR A 124 3.51 2.96 -15.11
CA TYR A 124 3.48 1.51 -14.89
C TYR A 124 3.31 0.70 -16.20
N GLY A 125 3.52 1.32 -17.37
CA GLY A 125 3.36 0.69 -18.69
C GLY A 125 4.43 -0.34 -19.06
N LYS A 126 5.42 -0.57 -18.19
CA LYS A 126 6.58 -1.43 -18.49
C LYS A 126 6.22 -2.91 -18.45
N ILE A 127 6.78 -3.67 -19.39
CA ILE A 127 6.75 -5.14 -19.40
C ILE A 127 8.01 -5.64 -18.69
N LEU A 128 7.81 -6.46 -17.66
CA LEU A 128 8.86 -6.95 -16.77
C LEU A 128 8.95 -8.48 -16.82
N ARG A 129 10.12 -9.02 -16.47
CA ARG A 129 10.39 -10.46 -16.32
C ARG A 129 11.27 -10.73 -15.10
N LYS A 130 11.13 -11.91 -14.50
CA LYS A 130 12.00 -12.40 -13.41
C LYS A 130 13.41 -12.68 -13.93
N VAL A 131 14.42 -12.30 -13.14
CA VAL A 131 15.83 -12.65 -13.38
C VAL A 131 16.30 -13.61 -12.29
N GLU A 132 16.43 -13.12 -11.05
CA GLU A 132 16.73 -13.88 -9.84
C GLU A 132 15.80 -13.41 -8.71
N LEU A 133 14.81 -14.21 -8.33
CA LEU A 133 13.79 -13.87 -7.32
C LEU A 133 13.57 -14.98 -6.32
#